data_AF-A0A3D8IQ42-F1
#
_entry.id   AF-A0A3D8IQ42-F1
#
_cell.length_a   1.000
_cell.length_b   1.000
_cell.length_c   1.000
_cell.angle_alpha   90.00
_cell.angle_beta   90.00
_cell.angle_gamma   90.00
#
_symmetry.space_group_name_H-M   'P 1'
#
loop_
_entity.id
_entity.type
_entity.pdbx_description
1 polymer ?
#
loop_
_entity_poly.entity_id
_entity_poly.type
_entity_poly.pdbx_seq_one_letter_code
_entity_poly.pdbx_strand_id
1 'polypeptide(L)' 'MESAESTKSNEEIKPSFDCDKAASIVEKTICADEELASEDKYMTSVYRGKMGLINDEGKKELLHTKSIFKES' A
#
# COMPACT_ATOMS: atom_id res chain seq x y z
N MET A 1 -33.42 19.67 -9.14
CA MET A 1 -32.60 19.23 -10.29
C MET A 1 -31.16 19.19 -9.81
N GLU A 2 -30.45 18.10 -9.77
CA GLU A 2 -30.73 16.66 -9.66
C GLU A 2 -29.43 16.14 -9.06
N SER A 3 -29.54 15.33 -8.01
CA SER A 3 -28.40 14.74 -7.32
C SER A 3 -27.66 13.82 -8.29
N ALA A 4 -26.49 14.23 -8.74
CA ALA A 4 -25.54 13.30 -9.34
C ALA A 4 -24.72 12.66 -8.22
N GLU A 5 -25.36 11.77 -7.47
CA GLU A 5 -24.68 10.81 -6.62
C GLU A 5 -23.93 9.87 -7.56
N SER A 6 -22.65 10.16 -7.75
CA SER A 6 -21.74 9.36 -8.53
C SER A 6 -21.62 8.01 -7.85
N THR A 7 -22.24 7.01 -8.45
CA THR A 7 -22.14 5.59 -8.08
C THR A 7 -20.69 5.15 -8.19
N LYS A 8 -19.88 5.43 -7.16
CA LYS A 8 -18.58 4.82 -6.98
C LYS A 8 -18.85 3.53 -6.23
N SER A 9 -18.72 2.41 -6.93
CA SER A 9 -18.72 1.07 -6.36
C SER A 9 -18.06 1.09 -4.99
N ASN A 10 -18.76 0.55 -3.99
CA ASN A 10 -18.29 0.33 -2.62
C ASN A 10 -17.14 -0.70 -2.64
N GLU A 11 -16.05 -0.36 -3.33
CA GLU A 11 -14.75 -0.93 -3.08
C GLU A 11 -14.30 -0.31 -1.78
N GLU A 12 -14.61 -0.99 -0.69
CA GLU A 12 -14.02 -0.76 0.61
C GLU A 12 -12.53 -0.48 0.40
N ILE A 13 -12.10 0.75 0.68
CA ILE A 13 -10.72 1.19 0.42
C ILE A 13 -9.84 0.45 1.42
N LYS A 14 -9.28 -0.68 0.97
CA LYS A 14 -8.38 -1.52 1.77
C LYS A 14 -6.92 -1.14 1.50
N PRO A 15 -6.08 -1.09 2.54
CA PRO A 15 -4.65 -0.89 2.38
C PRO A 15 -4.02 -2.07 1.62
N SER A 16 -2.72 -1.97 1.35
CA SER A 16 -1.97 -2.97 0.59
C SER A 16 -1.68 -4.27 1.35
N PHE A 17 -2.13 -4.37 2.61
CA PHE A 17 -2.01 -5.52 3.50
C PHE A 17 -3.36 -5.91 4.11
N ASP A 18 -3.38 -7.05 4.78
CA ASP A 18 -4.58 -7.61 5.41
C ASP A 18 -4.81 -6.99 6.80
N CYS A 19 -5.88 -6.22 6.96
CA CYS A 19 -6.22 -5.56 8.21
C CYS A 19 -6.51 -6.54 9.36
N ASP A 20 -6.97 -7.76 9.07
CA ASP A 20 -7.21 -8.78 10.10
C ASP A 20 -5.89 -9.30 10.69
N LYS A 21 -4.78 -9.10 9.97
CA LYS A 21 -3.43 -9.48 10.39
C LYS A 21 -2.59 -8.32 10.91
N ALA A 22 -3.16 -7.11 11.00
CA ALA A 22 -2.44 -5.92 11.46
C ALA A 22 -1.95 -6.09 12.90
N ALA A 23 -0.63 -6.12 13.09
CA ALA A 23 -0.02 -6.34 14.40
C ALA A 23 0.45 -5.01 15.02
N SER A 24 0.98 -4.12 14.20
CA SER A 24 1.55 -2.84 14.62
C SER A 24 0.48 -1.75 14.78
N ILE A 25 0.81 -0.74 15.58
CA ILE A 25 -0.05 0.45 15.75
C ILE A 25 -0.21 1.16 14.39
N VAL A 26 0.86 1.24 13.59
CA VAL A 26 0.84 1.88 12.27
C VAL A 26 -0.12 1.17 11.33
N GLU A 27 -0.06 -0.17 11.23
CA GLU A 27 -0.97 -0.94 10.39
C GLU A 27 -2.43 -0.76 10.82
N LYS A 28 -2.69 -0.76 12.14
CA LYS A 28 -4.04 -0.53 12.67
C LYS A 28 -4.55 0.88 12.38
N THR A 29 -3.69 1.90 12.49
CA THR A 29 -4.04 3.27 12.12
C THR A 29 -4.37 3.38 10.64
N ILE A 30 -3.57 2.75 9.78
CA ILE A 30 -3.83 2.72 8.33
C ILE A 30 -5.16 2.02 8.02
N CYS A 31 -5.49 0.94 8.73
CA CYS A 31 -6.78 0.24 8.56
C CYS A 31 -7.99 1.02 9.08
N ALA A 32 -7.80 1.92 10.04
CA ALA A 32 -8.89 2.70 10.64
C ALA A 32 -9.23 3.98 9.87
N ASP A 33 -8.42 4.35 8.87
CA ASP A 33 -8.55 5.61 8.14
C ASP A 33 -8.48 5.35 6.62
N GLU A 34 -9.53 5.76 5.91
CA GLU A 34 -9.69 5.50 4.48
C GLU A 34 -8.68 6.26 3.61
N GLU A 35 -8.26 7.46 4.02
CA GLU A 35 -7.28 8.26 3.29
C GLU A 35 -5.89 7.62 3.40
N LEU A 36 -5.51 7.24 4.63
CA LEU A 36 -4.28 6.49 4.89
C LEU A 36 -4.27 5.14 4.18
N ALA A 37 -5.38 4.40 4.15
CA ALA A 37 -5.50 3.15 3.40
C ALA A 37 -5.31 3.35 1.90
N SER A 38 -5.86 4.43 1.34
CA SER A 38 -5.67 4.80 -0.07
C SER A 38 -4.21 5.13 -0.38
N GLU A 39 -3.56 5.92 0.46
CA GLU A 39 -2.15 6.31 0.29
C GLU A 39 -1.22 5.10 0.41
N ASP A 40 -1.45 4.19 1.37
CA ASP A 40 -0.70 2.93 1.48
C ASP A 40 -0.83 2.06 0.21
N LYS A 41 -2.06 1.94 -0.30
CA LYS A 41 -2.33 1.22 -1.56
C LYS A 41 -1.62 1.88 -2.75
N TYR A 42 -1.64 3.20 -2.83
CA TYR A 42 -0.96 3.96 -3.89
C TYR A 42 0.55 3.79 -3.83
N MET A 43 1.15 3.94 -2.65
CA MET A 43 2.58 3.76 -2.44
C MET A 43 3.03 2.35 -2.87
N THR A 44 2.29 1.31 -2.49
CA THR A 44 2.58 -0.06 -2.90
C THR A 44 2.45 -0.25 -4.42
N SER A 45 1.47 0.39 -5.06
CA SER A 45 1.33 0.38 -6.53
C SER A 45 2.56 0.98 -7.22
N VAL A 46 2.99 2.17 -6.80
CA VAL A 46 4.19 2.85 -7.33
C VAL A 46 5.43 1.98 -7.12
N TYR A 47 5.58 1.40 -5.93
CA TYR A 47 6.71 0.53 -5.60
C TYR A 47 6.75 -0.72 -6.51
N ARG A 48 5.61 -1.39 -6.71
CA ARG A 48 5.50 -2.55 -7.62
C ARG A 48 5.78 -2.16 -9.08
N GLY A 49 5.24 -1.02 -9.52
CA GLY A 49 5.48 -0.50 -10.86
C GLY A 49 6.97 -0.23 -11.12
N LYS A 50 7.65 0.41 -10.16
CA LYS A 50 9.10 0.60 -10.22
C LYS A 50 9.85 -0.73 -10.21
N MET A 51 9.43 -1.70 -9.39
CA MET A 51 10.06 -3.03 -9.36
C MET A 51 10.01 -3.75 -10.72
N GLY A 52 8.96 -3.55 -11.50
CA GLY A 52 8.85 -4.12 -12.85
C GLY A 52 9.82 -3.50 -13.87
N LEU A 53 10.39 -2.33 -13.58
CA LEU A 53 11.30 -1.59 -14.46
C LEU A 53 12.78 -1.79 -14.10
N ILE A 54 13.07 -2.35 -12.92
CA ILE A 54 14.44 -2.50 -12.43
C ILE A 54 15.03 -3.81 -12.97
N ASN A 55 16.27 -3.77 -13.48
CA ASN A 55 17.02 -4.95 -13.91
C ASN A 55 17.38 -5.87 -12.72
N ASP A 56 17.86 -7.08 -12.99
CA ASP A 56 18.14 -8.06 -11.92
C ASP A 56 19.13 -7.55 -10.86
N GLU A 57 20.04 -6.66 -11.26
CA GLU A 57 21.07 -6.08 -10.40
C GLU A 57 20.49 -5.02 -9.46
N GLY A 58 19.69 -4.08 -9.98
CA GLY A 58 18.99 -3.12 -9.14
C GLY A 58 17.92 -3.78 -8.25
N LYS A 59 17.34 -4.90 -8.69
CA LYS A 59 16.38 -5.68 -7.90
C LYS A 59 17.08 -6.35 -6.70
N LYS A 60 18.30 -6.86 -6.88
CA LYS A 60 19.13 -7.40 -5.80
C LYS A 60 19.49 -6.34 -4.77
N GLU A 61 19.95 -5.17 -5.20
CA GLU A 61 20.27 -4.06 -4.31
C GLU A 61 19.06 -3.62 -3.49
N LEU A 62 17.91 -3.45 -4.14
CA LEU A 62 16.69 -3.04 -3.45
C LEU A 62 16.20 -4.07 -2.42
N LEU A 63 16.34 -5.37 -2.72
CA LEU A 63 16.04 -6.46 -1.79
C LEU A 63 17.02 -6.52 -0.62
N HIS A 64 18.30 -6.24 -0.88
CA HIS A 64 19.34 -6.14 0.14
C HIS A 64 19.00 -5.01 1.13
N THR A 65 18.69 -3.82 0.63
CA THR A 65 18.30 -2.67 1.46
C THR A 65 17.02 -2.96 2.26
N LYS A 66 16.02 -3.61 1.66
CA LYS A 66 14.80 -4.03 2.38
C LYS A 66 15.07 -5.01 3.52
N SER A 67 16.09 -5.85 3.39
CA SER A 67 16.47 -6.82 4.43
C SER A 67 17.15 -6.12 5.62
N ILE A 68 17.98 -5.10 5.36
CA ILE A 68 18.59 -4.27 6.42
C ILE A 68 17.50 -3.59 7.27
N PHE A 69 16.47 -3.01 6.63
CA PHE A 69 15.37 -2.36 7.36
C PHE A 69 14.45 -3.32 8.13
N LYS A 70 14.55 -4.62 7.90
CA LYS A 70 13.72 -5.63 8.59
C LYS A 70 14.37 -6.15 9.88
N GLU A 71 15.64 -5.84 10.11
CA GLU A 71 16.43 -6.26 11.29
C GLU A 71 16.71 -5.12 12.29
N SER A 72 16.15 -3.92 12.09
CA SER A 72 16.29 -2.77 13.02
C SER A 72 14.99 -2.45 13.75
#